data_AF-A0A147HTL7-F1
#
_entry.id   AF-A0A147HTL7-F1
#
_cell.length_a   1.000
_cell.length_b   1.000
_cell.length_c   1.000
_cell.angle_alpha   90.00
_cell.angle_beta   90.00
_cell.angle_gamma   90.00
#
_symmetry.space_group_name_H-M   'P 1'
#
loop_
_entity.id
_entity.type
_entity.pdbx_description
1 polymer ?
#
loop_
_entity_poly.entity_id
_entity_poly.type
_entity_poly.pdbx_seq_one_letter_code
_entity_poly.pdbx_strand_id
1 'polypeptide(L)'
;FSRPRFGKPAPLSRYRPDLPAWLDAVIGKALSVEPAQRFGDAIEFAHELENGATWAGPAVATRKSLHDRDPLTFWRVLCAILALIVVVLLARH
;
A
#
# COMPACT_ATOMS: atom_id res chain seq x y z
N PHE A 1 12.03 -6.73 -32.96
CA PHE A 1 11.85 -6.76 -31.49
C PHE A 1 10.41 -7.13 -31.18
N SER A 2 10.14 -8.38 -30.78
CA SER A 2 8.81 -8.74 -30.26
C SER A 2 8.60 -8.04 -28.93
N ARG A 3 7.46 -7.36 -28.77
CA ARG A 3 7.01 -6.84 -27.47
C ARG A 3 6.30 -7.98 -26.74
N PRO A 4 6.93 -8.68 -25.78
CA PRO A 4 6.22 -9.68 -24.99
C PRO A 4 5.04 -9.00 -24.28
N ARG A 5 3.82 -9.46 -24.57
CA ARG A 5 2.61 -9.00 -23.89
C ARG A 5 2.54 -9.72 -22.55
N PHE A 6 3.02 -9.07 -21.50
CA PHE A 6 2.78 -9.54 -20.14
C PHE A 6 1.30 -9.34 -19.82
N GLY A 7 0.58 -10.44 -19.61
CA GLY A 7 -0.80 -10.42 -19.13
C GLY A 7 -0.86 -10.13 -17.62
N LYS A 8 -2.08 -9.99 -17.09
CA LYS A 8 -2.26 -9.88 -15.63
C LYS A 8 -1.63 -11.11 -14.95
N PRO A 9 -0.86 -10.92 -13.86
CA PRO A 9 -0.32 -12.04 -13.09
C PRO A 9 -1.44 -12.98 -12.65
N ALA A 10 -1.21 -14.29 -12.76
CA ALA A 10 -2.15 -15.26 -12.21
C ALA A 10 -2.17 -15.11 -10.67
N PRO A 11 -3.34 -15.10 -10.03
CA PRO A 11 -3.43 -14.95 -8.58
C PRO A 11 -2.77 -16.14 -7.89
N LEU A 12 -2.01 -15.88 -6.83
CA LEU A 12 -1.28 -16.89 -6.05
C LEU A 12 -2.24 -17.85 -5.33
N SER A 13 -3.45 -17.39 -5.03
CA SER A 13 -4.54 -18.20 -4.51
C SER A 13 -4.90 -19.40 -5.42
N ARG A 14 -4.58 -19.35 -6.71
CA ARG A 14 -4.74 -20.49 -7.64
C ARG A 14 -3.76 -21.63 -7.36
N TYR A 15 -2.56 -21.31 -6.89
CA TYR A 15 -1.51 -22.31 -6.60
C TYR A 15 -1.55 -22.79 -5.16
N ARG A 16 -1.96 -21.90 -4.24
CA ARG A 16 -2.06 -22.18 -2.82
C ARG A 16 -3.24 -21.40 -2.24
N PRO A 17 -4.42 -22.03 -2.09
CA PRO A 17 -5.59 -21.36 -1.53
C PRO A 17 -5.42 -21.05 -0.03
N ASP A 18 -4.47 -21.71 0.63
CA ASP A 18 -4.18 -21.53 2.06
C ASP A 18 -3.42 -20.22 2.35
N LEU A 19 -2.94 -19.53 1.31
CA LEU A 19 -2.23 -18.28 1.47
C LEU A 19 -3.18 -17.12 1.81
N PRO A 20 -2.74 -16.21 2.68
CA PRO A 20 -3.58 -15.10 3.08
C PRO A 20 -3.76 -14.13 1.92
N ALA A 21 -4.99 -13.65 1.75
CA ALA A 21 -5.39 -12.80 0.62
C ALA A 21 -4.58 -11.49 0.50
N TRP A 22 -4.02 -10.99 1.60
CA TRP A 22 -3.15 -9.81 1.58
C TRP A 22 -1.85 -10.07 0.81
N LEU A 23 -1.28 -11.27 0.88
CA LEU A 23 -0.03 -11.58 0.18
C LEU A 23 -0.26 -11.64 -1.33
N ASP A 24 -1.40 -12.18 -1.77
CA ASP A 24 -1.78 -12.18 -3.18
C ASP A 24 -1.93 -10.73 -3.72
N ALA A 25 -2.47 -9.82 -2.90
CA ALA A 25 -2.58 -8.40 -3.27
C ALA A 25 -1.21 -7.70 -3.36
N VAL A 26 -0.31 -7.95 -2.39
CA VAL A 26 1.04 -7.38 -2.37
C VAL A 26 1.86 -7.87 -3.56
N ILE A 27 1.86 -9.18 -3.83
CA ILE A 27 2.57 -9.74 -4.98
C ILE A 27 1.92 -9.30 -6.30
N GLY A 28 0.59 -9.20 -6.35
CA GLY A 28 -0.13 -8.66 -7.50
C GLY A 28 0.24 -7.22 -7.85
N LYS A 29 0.46 -6.36 -6.84
CA LYS A 29 0.96 -4.99 -7.02
C LYS A 29 2.42 -5.00 -7.48
N ALA A 30 3.29 -5.81 -6.87
CA ALA A 30 4.71 -5.92 -7.27
C ALA A 30 4.90 -6.40 -8.72
N LEU A 31 4.04 -7.31 -9.17
CA LEU A 31 4.07 -7.90 -10.51
C LEU A 31 3.17 -7.18 -11.52
N SER A 32 2.64 -5.99 -11.20
CA SER A 32 1.77 -5.28 -12.14
C SER A 32 2.47 -5.03 -13.48
N VAL A 33 1.72 -5.09 -14.58
CA VAL A 33 2.26 -4.88 -15.93
C VAL A 33 2.61 -3.42 -16.16
N GLU A 34 1.80 -2.52 -15.61
CA GLU A 34 2.00 -1.08 -15.66
C GLU A 34 2.98 -0.66 -14.55
N PRO A 35 4.11 0.00 -14.88
CA PRO A 35 5.07 0.49 -13.88
C PRO A 35 4.45 1.46 -12.89
N ALA A 36 3.49 2.29 -13.34
CA ALA A 36 2.77 3.23 -12.48
C ALA A 36 1.86 2.54 -11.44
N GLN A 37 1.60 1.24 -11.59
CA GLN A 37 0.82 0.44 -10.65
C GLN A 37 1.70 -0.43 -9.74
N ARG A 38 3.03 -0.41 -9.91
CA ARG A 38 3.98 -1.12 -9.04
C ARG A 38 4.27 -0.32 -7.78
N PHE A 39 4.90 -0.96 -6.80
CA PHE A 39 5.57 -0.24 -5.73
C PHE A 39 6.62 0.70 -6.32
N GLY A 40 6.65 1.94 -5.82
CA GLY A 40 7.61 2.95 -6.27
C GLY A 40 9.04 2.63 -5.83
N ASP A 41 9.19 1.84 -4.76
CA ASP A 41 10.47 1.44 -4.18
C ASP A 41 10.39 0.03 -3.55
N ALA A 42 11.53 -0.65 -3.46
CA ALA A 42 11.70 -1.90 -2.73
C ALA A 42 11.41 -1.74 -1.23
N ILE A 43 11.66 -0.55 -0.66
CA ILE A 43 11.34 -0.24 0.74
C ILE A 43 9.83 -0.20 0.97
N GLU A 44 9.06 0.37 0.04
CA GLU A 44 7.58 0.37 0.09
C GLU A 44 7.03 -1.07 0.04
N PHE A 45 7.64 -1.91 -0.80
CA PHE A 45 7.30 -3.33 -0.88
C PHE A 45 7.62 -4.09 0.42
N ALA A 46 8.80 -3.87 1.00
CA ALA A 46 9.22 -4.52 2.25
C ALA A 46 8.33 -4.12 3.42
N HIS A 47 7.99 -2.83 3.54
CA HIS A 47 7.08 -2.34 4.57
C HIS A 47 5.67 -2.95 4.45
N GLU A 48 5.12 -3.05 3.25
CA GLU A 48 3.80 -3.66 3.05
C GLU A 48 3.83 -5.16 3.39
N LEU A 49 4.94 -5.84 3.11
CA LEU A 49 5.16 -7.24 3.46
C LEU A 49 5.24 -7.45 4.99
N GLU A 50 5.98 -6.59 5.69
CA GLU A 50 6.11 -6.63 7.15
C GLU A 50 4.79 -6.25 7.86
N ASN A 51 4.10 -5.21 7.39
CA ASN A 51 2.80 -4.79 7.91
C ASN A 51 1.74 -5.88 7.68
N GLY A 52 1.72 -6.48 6.50
CA GLY A 52 0.85 -7.61 6.19
C GLY A 52 1.12 -8.81 7.10
N ALA A 53 2.38 -9.16 7.35
CA ALA A 53 2.75 -10.26 8.24
C ALA A 53 2.42 -10.00 9.72
N THR A 54 2.50 -8.74 10.15
CA THR A 54 2.27 -8.34 11.55
C THR A 54 0.81 -8.09 11.89
N TRP A 55 0.01 -7.53 10.96
CA TRP A 55 -1.38 -7.14 11.21
C TRP A 55 -2.42 -8.10 10.64
N ALA A 56 -2.04 -9.02 9.74
CA ALA A 56 -2.97 -10.01 9.23
C ALA A 56 -3.18 -11.16 10.22
N GLY A 57 -3.99 -10.89 11.25
CA GLY A 57 -4.79 -11.92 11.89
C GLY A 57 -5.70 -12.63 10.86
N PRO A 58 -6.33 -13.76 11.23
CA PRO A 58 -7.03 -14.63 10.29
C PRO A 58 -8.11 -13.88 9.50
N ALA A 59 -7.87 -13.77 8.20
CA ALA A 59 -8.81 -13.51 7.12
C ALA A 59 -9.88 -12.41 7.37
N VAL A 60 -9.51 -11.16 7.12
CA VAL A 60 -10.46 -10.24 6.47
C VAL A 60 -9.80 -9.73 5.21
N ALA A 61 -10.38 -10.09 4.07
CA ALA A 61 -10.07 -9.51 2.77
C ALA A 61 -10.45 -8.03 2.81
N THR A 62 -9.59 -7.20 3.39
CA THR A 62 -9.78 -5.75 3.40
C THR A 62 -9.59 -5.28 1.97
N ARG A 63 -10.73 -5.12 1.29
CA ARG A 63 -10.84 -4.53 -0.04
C ARG A 63 -9.97 -3.28 -0.07
N LYS A 64 -9.00 -3.30 -0.99
CA LYS A 64 -8.45 -2.16 -1.72
C LYS A 64 -8.65 -0.83 -0.98
N SER A 65 -7.75 -0.55 -0.03
CA SER A 65 -7.79 0.70 0.71
C SER A 65 -7.63 1.87 -0.26
N LEU A 66 -8.58 2.79 -0.19
CA LEU A 66 -8.63 4.09 -0.87
C LEU A 66 -7.49 5.05 -0.43
N HIS A 67 -6.41 4.53 0.15
CA HIS A 67 -5.20 5.28 0.50
C HIS A 67 -4.41 5.75 -0.73
N ASP A 68 -4.68 5.16 -1.89
CA ASP A 68 -3.96 5.37 -3.14
C ASP A 68 -4.41 6.61 -3.94
N ARG A 69 -5.09 7.58 -3.30
CA ARG A 69 -5.58 8.75 -4.02
C ARG A 69 -4.88 10.05 -3.71
N ASP A 70 -4.34 10.25 -2.51
CA ASP A 70 -3.67 11.53 -2.19
C ASP A 70 -2.89 11.49 -0.86
N PRO A 71 -1.80 10.69 -0.75
CA PRO A 71 -1.00 10.61 0.48
C PRO A 71 -0.46 11.99 0.90
N LEU A 72 -0.13 12.85 -0.06
CA LEU A 72 0.35 14.21 0.20
C LEU A 72 -0.69 15.10 0.88
N THR A 73 -1.97 14.95 0.56
CA THR A 73 -3.03 15.77 1.17
C THR A 73 -3.27 15.36 2.62
N PHE A 74 -3.17 14.06 2.93
CA PHE A 74 -3.22 13.57 4.30
C PHE A 74 -2.09 14.16 5.15
N TRP A 75 -0.84 14.05 4.67
CA TRP A 75 0.32 14.62 5.36
C TRP A 75 0.25 16.15 5.46
N ARG A 76 -0.26 16.83 4.43
CA ARG A 76 -0.43 18.30 4.44
C ARG A 76 -1.43 18.75 5.49
N VAL A 77 -2.57 18.07 5.63
CA VAL A 77 -3.58 18.37 6.66
C VAL A 77 -3.04 18.05 8.05
N LEU A 78 -2.37 16.91 8.21
CA LEU A 78 -1.75 16.52 9.47
C LEU A 78 -0.73 17.56 9.95
N CYS A 79 0.21 17.95 9.07
CA CYS A 79 1.20 19.00 9.37
C CYS A 79 0.54 20.35 9.67
N ALA A 80 -0.53 20.71 8.96
CA ALA A 80 -1.25 21.97 9.20
C ALA A 80 -1.93 21.99 10.59
N ILE A 81 -2.56 20.89 11.01
CA ILE A 81 -3.18 20.77 12.34
C ILE A 81 -2.10 20.86 13.43
N LEU A 82 -1.00 20.13 13.26
CA LEU A 82 0.15 20.17 14.19
C LEU A 82 0.72 21.59 14.30
N ALA A 83 0.94 22.27 13.19
CA ALA A 83 1.41 23.66 13.19
C ALA A 83 0.43 24.60 13.91
N LEU A 84 -0.88 24.46 13.68
CA LEU A 84 -1.90 25.25 14.36
C LEU A 84 -1.86 25.04 15.88
N ILE A 85 -1.74 23.78 16.33
CA ILE A 85 -1.63 23.44 17.75
C ILE A 85 -0.39 24.10 18.37
N VAL A 86 0.76 24.00 17.69
CA VAL A 86 2.01 24.63 18.15
C VAL A 86 1.85 26.15 18.27
N VAL A 87 1.23 26.80 17.29
CA VAL A 87 0.97 28.26 17.32
C VAL A 87 0.03 28.64 18.45
N VAL A 88 -1.05 27.89 18.68
CA VAL A 88 -2.00 28.13 19.78
C VAL A 88 -1.32 27.93 21.13
N LEU A 89 -0.48 26.90 21.27
CA LEU A 89 0.26 26.65 22.49
C LEU A 89 1.24 27.78 22.78
N LEU A 90 1.96 28.25 21.75
CA LEU A 90 2.90 29.36 21.84
C LEU A 90 2.19 30.69 22.16
N ALA A 91 1.01 30.95 21.59
CA ALA A 91 0.24 32.16 21.85
C ALA A 91 -0.44 32.16 23.23
N ARG A 92 -0.59 30.99 23.85
CA ARG A 92 -1.08 30.84 25.23
C ARG A 92 0.02 30.85 26.29
N HIS A 93 1.28 30.85 25.86
CA HIS A 93 2.45 30.84 26.73
C HIS A 93 3.19 32.18 26.67
#